data_AF-A0A536DRW5-F1
#
_entry.id   AF-A0A536DRW5-F1
#
_cell.length_a   1.000
_cell.length_b   1.000
_cell.length_c   1.000
_cell.angle_alpha   90.00
_cell.angle_beta   90.00
_cell.angle_gamma   90.00
#
_symmetry.space_group_name_H-M   'P 1'
#
loop_
_entity.id
_entity.type
_entity.pdbx_description
1 polymer ?
#
loop_
_entity_poly.entity_id
_entity_poly.type
_entity_poly.pdbx_seq_one_letter_code
_entity_poly.pdbx_strand_id
1 'polypeptide(L)' 'MTFGSVRLWDGRLFVLDAVSRDRDLADEVAAQARSRGRLARVTEVGARGVRLGDGERARNVWVVWTRVA' A
#
# COMPACT_ATOMS: atom_id res chain seq x y z
N MET A 1 -4.66 -0.48 13.41
CA MET A 1 -3.35 -1.07 13.08
C MET A 1 -2.56 -0.01 12.33
N THR A 2 -1.58 0.64 12.95
CA THR A 2 -0.79 1.70 12.30
C THR A 2 0.35 1.01 11.54
N PHE A 3 0.29 1.00 10.22
CA PHE A 3 1.31 0.36 9.41
C PHE A 3 2.56 1.24 9.35
N GLY A 4 3.48 1.07 10.31
CA GLY A 4 4.75 1.81 10.39
C GLY A 4 5.81 1.42 9.36
N SER A 5 5.41 0.94 8.17
CA SER A 5 6.35 0.52 7.13
C SER A 5 6.73 1.70 6.23
N VAL A 6 8.03 1.83 5.94
CA VAL A 6 8.59 2.91 5.12
C VAL A 6 9.40 2.30 3.97
N ARG A 7 9.35 2.92 2.78
CA ARG A 7 10.12 2.50 1.61
C ARG A 7 10.69 3.70 0.85
N LEU A 8 11.89 3.53 0.29
CA LEU A 8 12.51 4.52 -0.60
C LEU A 8 12.24 4.17 -2.07
N TRP A 9 11.76 5.13 -2.83
CA TRP A 9 11.61 5.04 -4.29
C TRP A 9 12.11 6.31 -4.96
N ASP A 10 13.01 6.17 -5.92
CA ASP A 10 13.55 7.29 -6.71
C ASP A 10 14.04 8.45 -5.82
N GLY A 11 14.74 8.11 -4.73
CA GLY A 11 15.27 9.08 -3.76
C GLY A 11 14.21 9.72 -2.84
N ARG A 12 12.96 9.25 -2.87
CA ARG A 12 11.84 9.81 -2.08
C ARG A 12 11.30 8.78 -1.10
N LEU A 13 10.92 9.26 0.09
CA LEU A 13 10.37 8.44 1.16
C LEU A 13 8.86 8.25 1.00
N PHE A 14 8.41 7.00 1.13
CA PHE A 14 7.00 6.64 1.11
C PHE A 14 6.65 5.83 2.36
N VAL A 15 5.46 6.07 2.90
CA VAL A 15 4.90 5.34 4.04
C VAL A 15 3.76 4.47 3.57
N LEU A 16 3.57 3.33 4.24
CA LEU A 16 2.42 2.48 4.01
C LEU A 16 1.15 3.19 4.49
N ASP A 17 0.26 3.50 3.56
CA ASP A 17 -0.99 4.21 3.77
C ASP A 17 -2.16 3.23 3.94
N ALA A 18 -2.28 2.22 3.06
CA ALA A 18 -3.37 1.25 3.10
C ALA A 18 -2.96 -0.14 2.58
N VAL A 19 -3.74 -1.15 2.95
CA VAL A 19 -3.60 -2.55 2.51
C VAL A 19 -4.98 -3.06 2.05
N SER A 20 -5.05 -3.69 0.89
CA SER A 20 -6.28 -4.24 0.30
C SER A 20 -6.05 -5.64 -0.27
N ARG A 21 -7.07 -6.49 -0.25
CA ARG A 21 -7.08 -7.78 -0.97
C ARG A 21 -7.57 -7.63 -2.42
N ASP A 22 -8.23 -6.52 -2.71
CA ASP A 22 -8.75 -6.15 -4.02
C ASP A 22 -7.84 -5.10 -4.67
N ARG A 23 -7.44 -5.37 -5.90
CA ARG A 23 -6.58 -4.47 -6.68
C ARG A 23 -7.31 -3.17 -7.01
N ASP A 24 -8.56 -3.26 -7.43
CA ASP A 24 -9.31 -2.12 -7.93
C ASP A 24 -9.54 -1.13 -6.79
N LEU A 25 -9.88 -1.64 -5.60
CA LEU A 25 -9.97 -0.82 -4.39
C LEU A 25 -8.62 -0.15 -4.03
N ALA A 26 -7.49 -0.86 -4.17
CA ALA A 26 -6.18 -0.27 -3.90
C ALA A 26 -5.83 0.84 -4.90
N ASP A 27 -6.20 0.65 -6.16
CA ASP A 27 -6.02 1.64 -7.22
C ASP A 27 -6.92 2.86 -7.02
N GLU A 28 -8.17 2.68 -6.57
CA GLU A 28 -9.08 3.77 -6.19
C GLU A 28 -8.52 4.60 -5.03
N VAL A 29 -8.03 3.95 -3.96
CA VAL A 29 -7.40 4.64 -2.82
C VAL A 29 -6.18 5.43 -3.28
N ALA A 30 -5.34 4.83 -4.12
CA ALA A 30 -4.19 5.53 -4.68
C ALA A 30 -4.59 6.70 -5.58
N ALA A 31 -5.63 6.55 -6.39
CA ALA A 31 -6.18 7.62 -7.22
C ALA A 31 -6.72 8.78 -6.38
N GLN A 32 -7.42 8.49 -5.27
CA GLN A 32 -7.89 9.51 -4.35
C GLN A 32 -6.74 10.24 -3.64
N ALA A 33 -5.67 9.53 -3.28
CA ALA A 33 -4.48 10.19 -2.74
C ALA A 33 -3.83 11.13 -3.78
N ARG A 34 -3.77 10.70 -5.05
CA ARG A 34 -3.24 11.50 -6.16
C ARG A 34 -4.09 12.72 -6.48
N SER A 35 -5.43 12.60 -6.45
CA SER A 35 -6.32 13.75 -6.68
C SER A 35 -6.20 14.83 -5.61
N ARG A 36 -5.71 14.46 -4.41
CA ARG A 36 -5.33 15.40 -3.33
C ARG A 36 -3.89 15.91 -3.44
N GLY A 37 -3.20 15.67 -4.56
CA GLY A 37 -1.83 16.14 -4.82
C GLY A 37 -0.73 15.30 -4.17
N ARG A 38 -1.03 14.14 -3.56
CA ARG A 38 -0.01 13.25 -2.98
C ARG A 38 0.56 12.32 -4.06
N LEU A 39 1.85 11.99 -3.97
CA LEU A 39 2.38 10.86 -4.75
C LEU A 39 1.94 9.55 -4.09
N ALA A 40 1.30 8.67 -4.84
CA ALA A 40 0.88 7.36 -4.37
C ALA A 40 1.34 6.23 -5.32
N ARG A 41 1.75 5.10 -4.75
CA ARG A 41 2.15 3.88 -5.46
C ARG A 41 1.40 2.67 -4.93
N VAL A 42 0.99 1.78 -5.83
CA VAL A 42 0.36 0.50 -5.50
C VAL A 42 1.35 -0.60 -5.81
N THR A 43 1.57 -1.53 -4.87
CA THR A 43 2.43 -2.69 -5.07
C THR A 43 1.74 -3.96 -4.62
N GLU A 44 1.86 -5.02 -5.41
CA GLU A 44 1.52 -6.35 -4.95
C GLU A 44 2.60 -6.89 -4.01
N VAL A 45 2.19 -7.46 -2.87
CA VAL A 45 3.10 -8.08 -1.87
C VAL A 45 2.82 -9.58 -1.74
N GLY A 46 1.88 -10.09 -2.53
CA GLY A 46 1.17 -11.35 -2.30
C GLY A 46 1.88 -12.66 -2.65
N ALA A 47 2.84 -12.70 -3.58
CA ALA A 47 3.30 -13.99 -4.15
C ALA A 47 3.80 -15.04 -3.12
N ARG A 48 4.14 -14.65 -1.87
CA ARG A 48 4.56 -15.55 -0.78
C ARG A 48 3.60 -15.64 0.42
N GLY A 49 2.44 -14.98 0.32
CA GLY A 49 1.39 -14.91 1.35
C GLY A 49 1.71 -13.91 2.47
N VAL A 50 0.87 -12.89 2.65
CA VAL A 50 0.97 -11.87 3.71
C VAL A 50 0.02 -12.24 4.86
N ARG A 51 0.48 -12.13 6.10
CA ARG A 51 -0.35 -12.31 7.30
C ARG A 51 -1.04 -11.00 7.64
N LEU A 52 -2.36 -10.99 7.74
CA LEU A 52 -3.16 -9.78 7.93
C LEU A 52 -3.54 -9.49 9.40
N GLY A 53 -2.80 -10.08 10.34
CA GLY A 53 -2.94 -9.81 11.78
C GLY A 53 -3.90 -10.75 12.52
N ASP A 54 -4.91 -11.28 11.85
CA ASP A 54 -5.86 -12.30 12.33
C ASP A 54 -5.36 -13.74 12.15
N GLY A 55 -4.12 -13.91 11.67
CA GLY A 55 -3.56 -15.20 11.32
C GLY A 55 -3.92 -15.67 9.90
N GLU A 56 -4.83 -14.97 9.20
CA GLU A 56 -5.17 -15.26 7.83
C GLU A 56 -4.00 -14.90 6.90
N ARG A 57 -3.74 -15.78 5.93
CA ARG A 57 -2.66 -15.64 4.95
C ARG A 57 -3.26 -15.36 3.58
N ALA A 58 -3.19 -14.11 3.16
CA ALA A 58 -3.67 -13.69 1.84
C ALA A 58 -2.53 -13.78 0.82
N ARG A 59 -2.79 -14.46 -0.31
CA ARG A 59 -1.81 -14.68 -1.39
C ARG A 59 -1.76 -13.54 -2.41
N ASN A 60 -2.75 -12.66 -2.44
CA ASN A 60 -2.74 -11.48 -3.30
C ASN A 60 -3.16 -10.30 -2.42
N VAL A 61 -2.18 -9.46 -2.08
CA VAL A 61 -2.41 -8.27 -1.25
C VAL A 61 -1.74 -7.09 -1.92
N TRP A 62 -2.51 -6.02 -2.04
CA TRP A 62 -2.13 -4.77 -2.65
C TRP A 62 -1.89 -3.75 -1.55
N VAL A 63 -0.76 -3.07 -1.66
CA VAL A 63 -0.26 -2.16 -0.63
C VAL A 63 -0.13 -0.79 -1.27
N VAL A 64 -0.80 0.19 -0.67
CA VAL A 64 -0.80 1.58 -1.12
C VAL A 64 0.22 2.35 -0.29
N TRP A 65 1.13 3.00 -0.98
CA TRP A 65 2.20 3.79 -0.38
C TRP A 65 2.04 5.24 -0.78
N THR A 66 2.19 6.15 0.17
CA THR A 66 2.08 7.58 -0.08
C THR A 66 3.37 8.28 0.30
N ARG A 67 3.79 9.25 -0.51
CA ARG A 67 5.00 10.01 -0.24
C ARG A 67 4.83 10.80 1.06
N VAL A 68 5.88 10.81 1.87
CA VAL A 68 6.03 11.74 3.00
C VAL A 68 6.31 13.13 2.41
N ALA A 69 5.54 14.12 2.84
CA ALA A 69 5.63 15.51 2.36
C ALA A 69 7.06 16.04 2.48
#